data_AF-A0A434A2R8-F1
#
_entry.id   AF-A0A434A2R8-F1
#
_cell.length_a   1.000
_cell.length_b   1.000
_cell.length_c   1.000
_cell.angle_alpha   90.00
_cell.angle_beta   90.00
_cell.angle_gamma   90.00
#
_symmetry.space_group_name_H-M   'P 1'
#
loop_
_entity.id
_entity.type
_entity.pdbx_description
1 polymer ?
#
loop_
_entity_poly.entity_id
_entity_poly.type
_entity_poly.pdbx_seq_one_letter_code
_entity_poly.pdbx_strand_id
1 'polypeptide(L)'
;MILQYIPDGSLLIGLFIFCALDFVFGVTKATLTKTIRTSEGFRKTFTKFMQYGGSIIIGMVLLNIKSVSASKFGDQYSGLFGDSMIGIMIYIEVVSIFENMEVIGNNNDFVKYFVRPVRRLITFQIKNLFSDTGNVITK
;
A
#
# COMPACT_ATOMS: atom_id res chain seq x y z
N MET A 1 22.34 -2.67 21.35
CA MET A 1 21.21 -3.07 20.49
C MET A 1 21.76 -3.19 19.07
N ILE A 2 21.62 -4.33 18.39
CA ILE A 2 22.26 -4.59 17.07
C ILE A 2 21.54 -3.85 15.92
N LEU A 3 20.26 -3.51 16.11
CA LEU A 3 19.47 -2.69 15.19
C LEU A 3 18.93 -1.47 15.95
N GLN A 4 19.14 -0.27 15.42
CA GLN A 4 18.59 0.97 15.96
C GLN A 4 17.16 1.25 15.48
N TYR A 5 16.77 0.72 14.32
CA TYR A 5 15.41 0.82 13.82
C TYR A 5 14.78 -0.55 13.62
N ILE A 6 13.60 -0.72 14.20
CA ILE A 6 12.68 -1.85 14.03
C ILE A 6 11.30 -1.25 13.77
N PRO A 7 10.56 -1.73 12.74
CA PRO A 7 9.24 -1.19 12.46
C PRO A 7 8.23 -1.48 13.56
N ASP A 8 7.22 -0.62 13.69
CA ASP A 8 6.13 -0.84 14.64
C ASP A 8 5.38 -2.15 14.34
N GLY A 9 5.28 -3.01 15.36
CA GLY A 9 4.65 -4.32 15.22
C GLY A 9 3.15 -4.24 14.91
N SER A 10 2.46 -3.22 15.40
CA SER A 10 1.03 -3.01 15.15
C SER A 10 0.80 -2.63 13.69
N LEU A 11 1.67 -1.81 13.10
CA LEU A 11 1.65 -1.49 11.68
C LEU A 11 1.91 -2.71 10.80
N LEU A 12 2.86 -3.56 11.17
CA LEU A 12 3.13 -4.81 10.43
C LEU A 12 1.94 -5.78 10.49
N ILE A 13 1.31 -5.94 11.67
CA ILE A 13 0.09 -6.74 11.83
C ILE A 13 -1.05 -6.14 11.00
N GLY A 14 -1.24 -4.83 11.06
CA GLY A 14 -2.23 -4.11 10.25
C GLY A 14 -2.03 -4.35 8.76
N LEU A 15 -0.80 -4.19 8.25
CA LEU A 15 -0.46 -4.47 6.86
C LEU A 15 -0.79 -5.91 6.47
N PHE A 16 -0.45 -6.89 7.31
CA PHE A 16 -0.79 -8.28 7.04
C PHE A 16 -2.29 -8.51 6.94
N ILE A 17 -3.09 -7.95 7.85
CA ILE A 17 -4.55 -8.04 7.83
C ILE A 17 -5.12 -7.42 6.55
N PHE A 18 -4.67 -6.23 6.16
CA PHE A 18 -5.15 -5.56 4.96
C PHE A 18 -4.76 -6.31 3.68
N CYS A 19 -3.55 -6.85 3.57
CA CYS A 19 -3.15 -7.73 2.48
C CYS A 19 -4.03 -8.99 2.40
N ALA A 20 -4.35 -9.61 3.54
CA ALA A 20 -5.22 -10.78 3.57
C ALA A 20 -6.65 -10.45 3.14
N LEU A 21 -7.19 -9.30 3.57
CA LEU A 21 -8.49 -8.82 3.13
C LEU A 21 -8.50 -8.51 1.63
N ASP A 22 -7.49 -7.80 1.11
CA ASP A 22 -7.37 -7.54 -0.33
C ASP A 22 -7.34 -8.84 -1.13
N PHE A 23 -6.60 -9.85 -0.66
CA PHE A 23 -6.59 -11.17 -1.28
C PHE A 23 -7.98 -11.79 -1.33
N VAL A 24 -8.72 -11.80 -0.23
CA VAL A 24 -10.09 -12.35 -0.19
C VAL A 24 -10.99 -11.62 -1.17
N PHE A 25 -11.05 -10.29 -1.13
CA PHE A 25 -11.86 -9.49 -2.05
C PHE A 25 -11.41 -9.68 -3.51
N GLY A 26 -10.11 -9.76 -3.77
CA GLY A 26 -9.54 -10.00 -5.09
C GLY A 26 -9.92 -11.36 -5.67
N VAL A 27 -9.88 -12.42 -4.85
CA VAL A 27 -10.33 -13.77 -5.22
C VAL A 27 -11.84 -13.77 -5.47
N THR A 28 -12.65 -13.21 -4.56
CA THR A 28 -14.11 -13.12 -4.74
C THR A 28 -14.47 -12.41 -6.05
N LYS A 29 -13.83 -11.28 -6.34
CA LYS A 29 -14.00 -10.57 -7.61
C LYS A 29 -13.68 -11.48 -8.79
N ALA A 30 -12.53 -12.15 -8.79
CA ALA A 30 -12.10 -13.00 -9.90
C ALA A 30 -13.06 -14.18 -10.14
N THR A 31 -13.62 -14.75 -9.06
CA THR A 31 -14.65 -15.79 -9.13
C THR A 31 -15.94 -15.26 -9.74
N LEU A 32 -16.43 -14.10 -9.30
CA LEU A 32 -17.67 -13.51 -9.81
C LEU A 32 -17.58 -13.07 -11.27
N THR A 33 -16.43 -12.55 -11.70
CA THR A 33 -16.22 -12.11 -13.08
C THR A 33 -15.96 -13.28 -14.04
N LYS A 34 -16.03 -14.53 -13.58
CA LYS A 34 -15.77 -15.78 -14.35
C LYS A 34 -14.44 -15.77 -15.12
N THR A 35 -13.51 -14.91 -14.74
CA THR A 35 -12.15 -14.93 -15.22
C THR A 35 -11.44 -16.09 -14.53
N ILE A 36 -11.27 -17.22 -15.24
CA ILE A 36 -10.55 -18.41 -14.76
C ILE A 36 -9.07 -18.03 -14.56
N ARG A 37 -8.77 -17.42 -13.41
CA ARG A 37 -7.50 -16.75 -13.11
C ARG A 37 -7.16 -16.81 -11.62
N THR A 38 -7.64 -17.82 -10.89
CA THR A 38 -7.24 -18.04 -9.48
C THR A 38 -5.72 -18.07 -9.29
N SER A 39 -4.97 -18.57 -10.28
CA SER A 39 -3.51 -18.50 -10.30
C SER A 39 -2.95 -17.07 -10.47
N GLU A 40 -3.60 -16.20 -11.25
CA GLU A 40 -3.16 -14.81 -11.44
C GLU A 40 -3.49 -13.94 -10.22
N GLY A 41 -4.66 -14.11 -9.60
CA GLY A 41 -5.00 -13.39 -8.37
C GLY A 41 -4.04 -13.71 -7.22
N PHE A 42 -3.71 -15.00 -7.10
CA PHE A 42 -2.68 -15.46 -6.17
C PHE A 42 -1.29 -14.90 -6.52
N ARG A 43 -0.86 -14.98 -7.78
CA ARG A 43 0.43 -14.42 -8.23
C ARG A 43 0.53 -12.92 -7.96
N LYS A 44 -0.53 -12.15 -8.23
CA LYS A 44 -0.56 -10.71 -7.98
C LYS A 44 -0.36 -10.39 -6.50
N THR A 45 -1.03 -11.13 -5.63
CA THR A 45 -0.93 -10.96 -4.17
C THR A 45 0.45 -11.39 -3.66
N PHE A 46 0.98 -12.50 -4.16
CA PHE A 46 2.32 -12.96 -3.82
C PHE A 46 3.39 -11.93 -4.25
N THR A 47 3.27 -11.36 -5.45
CA THR A 47 4.15 -10.28 -5.90
C THR A 47 4.07 -9.05 -5.00
N LYS A 48 2.86 -8.61 -4.61
CA LYS A 48 2.69 -7.52 -3.64
C LYS A 48 3.36 -7.83 -2.31
N PHE A 49 3.15 -9.04 -1.78
CA PHE A 49 3.75 -9.48 -0.53
C PHE A 49 5.29 -9.44 -0.58
N MET A 50 5.87 -9.94 -1.67
CA MET A 50 7.33 -9.87 -1.90
C MET A 50 7.83 -8.43 -2.04
N GLN A 51 7.09 -7.57 -2.74
CA GLN A 51 7.44 -6.14 -2.88
C GLN A 51 7.38 -5.41 -1.54
N TYR A 52 6.35 -5.65 -0.72
CA TYR A 52 6.20 -5.04 0.59
C TYR A 52 7.25 -5.54 1.56
N GLY A 53 7.44 -6.86 1.66
CA GLY A 53 8.48 -7.46 2.50
C GLY A 53 9.88 -6.98 2.12
N GLY A 54 10.22 -6.98 0.83
CA GLY A 54 11.50 -6.48 0.33
C GLY A 54 11.70 -4.99 0.64
N SER A 55 10.67 -4.17 0.44
CA SER A 55 10.72 -2.73 0.74
C SER A 55 10.92 -2.46 2.23
N ILE A 56 10.24 -3.19 3.11
CA ILE A 56 10.40 -3.09 4.57
C ILE A 56 11.84 -3.44 4.98
N ILE A 57 12.39 -4.54 4.47
CA ILE A 57 13.78 -4.93 4.76
C ILE A 57 14.76 -3.86 4.27
N ILE A 58 14.59 -3.35 3.05
CA ILE A 58 15.42 -2.27 2.50
C ILE A 58 15.33 -1.02 3.39
N GLY A 59 14.12 -0.62 3.79
CA GLY A 59 13.89 0.51 4.69
C GLY A 59 14.60 0.33 6.03
N MET A 60 14.51 -0.86 6.62
CA MET A 60 15.23 -1.20 7.84
C MET A 60 16.75 -1.05 7.66
N VAL A 61 17.32 -1.59 6.59
CA VAL A 61 18.75 -1.47 6.30
C VAL A 61 19.17 -0.01 6.16
N LEU A 62 18.42 0.79 5.39
CA LEU A 62 18.74 2.21 5.16
C LEU A 62 18.73 3.03 6.46
N LEU A 63 17.73 2.82 7.32
CA LEU A 63 17.62 3.52 8.60
C LEU A 63 18.70 3.10 9.60
N ASN A 64 19.10 1.82 9.56
CA ASN A 64 20.22 1.34 10.37
C ASN A 64 21.58 1.85 9.85
N ILE A 65 21.78 1.97 8.53
CA ILE A 65 23.00 2.58 7.95
C ILE A 65 23.10 4.06 8.33
N LYS A 66 21.99 4.82 8.22
CA LYS A 66 21.91 6.20 8.73
C LYS A 66 22.38 6.29 10.17
N SER A 67 21.96 5.36 11.01
CA SER A 67 22.30 5.43 12.43
C SER A 67 23.81 5.29 12.73
N VAL A 68 24.56 4.76 11.76
CA VAL A 68 26.02 4.56 11.83
C VAL A 68 26.78 5.64 11.07
N SER A 69 26.20 6.16 9.98
CA SER A 69 26.79 7.21 9.15
C SER A 69 26.02 8.50 9.36
N ALA A 70 26.65 9.54 9.91
CA ALA A 70 26.08 10.90 10.08
C ALA A 70 25.84 11.62 8.72
N SER A 71 25.10 10.94 7.86
CA SER A 71 24.80 11.27 6.47
C SER A 71 23.58 12.18 6.43
N LYS A 72 23.77 13.38 5.85
CA LYS A 72 22.69 14.36 5.63
C LYS A 72 21.53 13.80 4.82
N PHE A 73 21.79 12.85 3.92
CA PHE A 73 20.76 12.17 3.14
C PHE A 73 19.85 11.30 4.02
N GLY A 74 20.45 10.61 5.00
CA GLY A 74 19.70 9.83 5.97
C GLY A 74 18.75 10.69 6.79
N ASP A 75 19.20 11.86 7.26
CA ASP A 75 18.34 12.76 8.04
C ASP A 75 17.14 13.27 7.26
N GLN A 76 17.34 13.66 6.00
CA GLN A 76 16.29 14.28 5.20
C GLN A 76 15.20 13.30 4.74
N TYR A 77 15.55 12.04 4.47
CA TYR A 77 14.61 11.06 3.92
C TYR A 77 14.21 9.95 4.90
N SER A 78 14.86 9.85 6.07
CA SER A 78 14.51 8.83 7.07
C SER A 78 13.07 8.86 7.55
N GLY A 79 12.38 10.00 7.54
CA GLY A 79 10.98 10.06 7.92
C GLY A 79 10.04 9.34 6.95
N LEU A 80 10.47 9.15 5.69
CA LEU A 80 9.71 8.42 4.68
C LEU A 80 9.97 6.92 4.71
N PHE A 81 11.18 6.50 5.07
CA PHE A 81 11.53 5.10 5.25
C PHE A 81 11.09 4.64 6.64
N GLY A 82 10.50 3.46 6.76
CA GLY A 82 10.04 2.93 8.05
C GLY A 82 8.52 2.95 8.22
N ASP A 83 8.01 3.49 9.33
CA ASP A 83 6.60 3.38 9.71
C ASP A 83 5.68 4.11 8.71
N SER A 84 6.12 5.27 8.21
CA SER A 84 5.43 6.03 7.17
C SER A 84 5.27 5.21 5.88
N MET A 85 6.32 4.48 5.49
CA MET A 85 6.30 3.62 4.31
C MET A 85 5.29 2.47 4.49
N ILE A 86 5.24 1.86 5.68
CA ILE A 86 4.25 0.83 6.00
C ILE A 86 2.83 1.42 5.97
N GLY A 87 2.65 2.64 6.49
CA GLY A 87 1.39 3.38 6.39
C GLY A 87 0.94 3.57 4.94
N ILE A 88 1.85 3.92 4.03
CA ILE A 88 1.57 4.02 2.59
C ILE A 88 1.17 2.65 2.00
N MET A 89 1.83 1.56 2.39
CA MET A 89 1.46 0.21 1.93
C MET A 89 0.05 -0.18 2.38
N ILE A 90 -0.28 0.03 3.65
CA ILE A 90 -1.64 -0.19 4.20
C ILE A 90 -2.66 0.62 3.40
N TYR A 91 -2.34 1.88 3.14
CA TYR A 91 -3.19 2.78 2.38
C TYR A 91 -3.44 2.28 0.94
N ILE A 92 -2.41 1.78 0.25
CA ILE A 92 -2.54 1.16 -1.08
C ILE A 92 -3.49 -0.05 -1.03
N GLU A 93 -3.38 -0.88 0.01
CA GLU A 93 -4.27 -2.05 0.17
C GLU A 93 -5.72 -1.64 0.44
N VAL A 94 -5.96 -0.60 1.24
CA VAL A 94 -7.31 -0.04 1.45
C VAL A 94 -7.94 0.38 0.11
N VAL A 95 -7.18 1.09 -0.74
CA VAL A 95 -7.67 1.49 -2.07
C VAL A 95 -7.99 0.26 -2.93
N SER A 96 -7.11 -0.74 -2.94
CA SER A 96 -7.29 -2.00 -3.66
C SER A 96 -8.55 -2.76 -3.22
N ILE A 97 -8.83 -2.79 -1.92
CA ILE A 97 -10.07 -3.39 -1.37
C ILE A 97 -11.30 -2.65 -1.91
N PHE A 98 -11.34 -1.32 -1.85
CA PHE A 98 -12.47 -0.55 -2.38
C PHE A 98 -12.67 -0.76 -3.89
N GLU A 99 -11.60 -0.91 -4.67
CA GLU A 99 -11.69 -1.30 -6.09
C GLU A 99 -12.34 -2.66 -6.28
N ASN A 100 -11.96 -3.64 -5.46
CA ASN A 100 -12.54 -4.97 -5.54
C ASN A 100 -14.01 -4.98 -5.10
N MET A 101 -14.36 -4.26 -4.03
CA MET A 101 -15.74 -4.08 -3.55
C MET A 101 -16.64 -3.46 -4.61
N GLU A 102 -16.17 -2.45 -5.35
CA GLU A 102 -16.98 -1.85 -6.42
C GLU A 102 -17.34 -2.84 -7.52
N VAL A 103 -16.39 -3.70 -7.91
CA VAL A 103 -16.64 -4.70 -8.96
C VAL A 103 -17.59 -5.79 -8.47
N ILE A 104 -17.41 -6.25 -7.21
CA ILE A 104 -18.26 -7.28 -6.61
C ILE A 104 -19.71 -6.81 -6.48
N GLY A 105 -19.93 -5.58 -6.02
CA GLY A 105 -21.24 -5.03 -5.72
C GLY A 105 -21.73 -3.98 -6.72
N ASN A 106 -21.38 -4.09 -8.01
CA ASN A 106 -21.65 -3.04 -9.02
C ASN A 106 -23.11 -2.54 -9.06
N ASN A 107 -24.08 -3.40 -8.71
CA ASN A 107 -25.51 -3.08 -8.67
C ASN A 107 -26.07 -2.84 -7.26
N ASN A 108 -25.22 -2.66 -6.24
CA ASN A 108 -25.62 -2.42 -4.86
C ASN A 108 -25.64 -0.92 -4.53
N ASP A 109 -26.72 -0.44 -3.92
CA ASP A 109 -26.86 0.95 -3.47
C ASP A 109 -25.74 1.37 -2.51
N PHE A 110 -25.28 0.47 -1.63
CA PHE A 110 -24.14 0.74 -0.77
C PHE A 110 -22.86 1.03 -1.56
N VAL A 111 -22.63 0.31 -2.66
CA VAL A 111 -21.47 0.56 -3.52
C VAL A 111 -21.60 1.92 -4.21
N LYS A 112 -22.80 2.24 -4.67
CA LYS A 112 -23.09 3.50 -5.37
C LYS A 112 -22.94 4.72 -4.47
N TYR A 113 -23.47 4.67 -3.25
CA TYR A 113 -23.58 5.82 -2.35
C TYR A 113 -22.47 5.92 -1.31
N PHE A 114 -21.74 4.82 -1.02
CA PHE A 114 -20.66 4.83 -0.02
C PHE A 114 -19.30 4.47 -0.63
N VAL A 115 -19.15 3.27 -1.20
CA VAL A 115 -17.83 2.78 -1.68
C VAL A 115 -17.24 3.66 -2.77
N ARG A 116 -18.01 4.01 -3.80
CA ARG A 116 -17.54 4.84 -4.92
C ARG A 116 -17.10 6.26 -4.47
N PRO A 117 -17.90 7.02 -3.71
CA PRO A 117 -17.48 8.31 -3.18
C PRO A 117 -16.21 8.22 -2.31
N VAL A 118 -16.18 7.28 -1.36
CA VAL A 118 -15.04 7.12 -0.45
C VAL A 118 -13.78 6.78 -1.23
N ARG A 119 -13.84 5.83 -2.17
CA ARG A 119 -12.69 5.51 -3.01
C ARG A 119 -12.21 6.75 -3.77
N ARG A 120 -13.11 7.49 -4.41
CA ARG A 120 -12.74 8.70 -5.16
C ARG A 120 -12.06 9.75 -4.27
N LEU A 121 -12.55 9.98 -3.06
CA LEU A 121 -11.91 10.94 -2.14
C LEU A 121 -10.49 10.51 -1.81
N ILE A 122 -10.30 9.23 -1.49
CA ILE A 122 -9.00 8.65 -1.18
C ILE A 122 -8.07 8.74 -2.41
N THR A 123 -8.49 8.27 -3.58
CA THR A 123 -7.62 8.30 -4.78
C THR A 123 -7.36 9.71 -5.32
N PHE A 124 -8.27 10.66 -5.12
CA PHE A 124 -8.09 12.06 -5.53
C PHE A 124 -6.93 12.72 -4.79
N GLN A 125 -6.79 12.45 -3.49
CA GLN A 125 -5.64 12.92 -2.71
C GLN A 125 -4.32 12.39 -3.28
N ILE A 126 -4.27 11.14 -3.75
CA ILE A 126 -3.09 10.55 -4.40
C ILE A 126 -2.77 11.29 -5.70
N LYS A 127 -3.78 11.47 -6.56
CA LYS A 127 -3.58 12.07 -7.88
C LYS A 127 -3.11 13.52 -7.78
N ASN A 128 -3.63 14.27 -6.80
CA ASN A 128 -3.19 15.64 -6.54
C ASN A 128 -1.78 15.69 -5.92
N LEU A 129 -1.42 14.74 -5.06
CA LEU A 129 -0.06 14.64 -4.51
C LEU A 129 1.00 14.49 -5.61
N PHE A 130 0.74 13.67 -6.63
CA PHE A 130 1.67 13.45 -7.75
C PHE A 130 1.59 14.50 -8.86
N SER A 131 0.49 15.25 -8.99
CA SER A 131 0.39 16.33 -9.98
C SER A 131 1.18 17.57 -9.58
N ASP A 132 1.31 17.85 -8.28
CA ASP A 132 2.09 19.01 -7.80
C ASP A 132 3.62 18.80 -7.94
N THR A 133 4.09 17.54 -8.00
CA THR A 133 5.52 17.26 -8.23
C THR A 133 5.94 17.42 -9.70
N GLY A 134 4.99 17.46 -10.64
CA GLY A 134 5.24 17.64 -12.08
C GLY A 134 5.47 19.10 -12.50
N ASN A 135 5.16 20.07 -11.65
CA ASN A 135 5.24 21.51 -11.98
C ASN A 135 6.50 22.22 -11.45
N VAL A 136 7.43 21.49 -10.81
CA VAL A 136 8.67 22.08 -10.26
C VAL A 136 9.83 22.05 -11.26
N ILE A 137 9.71 21.35 -12.40
CA ILE A 137 10.78 21.25 -13.42
C ILE A 137 10.64 22.32 -14.54
N THR A 138 9.67 23.23 -14.45
CA THR A 138 9.46 24.29 -15.48
C THR A 138 9.37 25.70 -14.93
N LYS A 139 10.17 26.02 -13.91
CA LYS A 139 10.51 27.42 -13.60
C LYS A 139 11.99 27.58 -13.31
#